data_AF-E1NS90-F1
#
_entry.id   AF-E1NS90-F1
#
_cell.length_a   1.000
_cell.length_b   1.000
_cell.length_c   1.000
_cell.angle_alpha   90.00
_cell.angle_beta   90.00
_cell.angle_gamma   90.00
#
_symmetry.space_group_name_H-M   'P 1'
#
loop_
_entity.id
_entity.type
_entity.pdbx_description
1 polymer ?
#
loop_
_entity_poly.entity_id
_entity_poly.type
_entity_poly.pdbx_seq_one_letter_code
_entity_poly.pdbx_strand_id
1 'polypeptide(L)'
;MVQVLTQYDTIAAIATPIGEGGISIIRVSGENALEIVNKIFRGANLNKVASHTIHYGHIIDYANKDVVDEVLVTVMLAPKTFTRENTVEVSCHGGLLVTQKILQLILDNGARMATPGEFTKRAFINGRIDLTQAESIMDIIEAKTDRARQVAMNQLEGGLLFEIRKLRQELLNTMAHEEVNIDYPEYDMDDVTSKEMYDKAQQVIKEIDKLLATAQEGKVVRSGLATAIVGRPNVGKSSLLNYLSKEEKAIVTNIAGTTRDTLEEYVSLKGILLKLIDTAGIRQTDDIVEKIGVERSKRAITESDLVLLLINSSEELTEEDQKLLELTQDKKRIVILNKADQVAKITKKDIQKITDSPIVTISVLKKQNMIGLEEAIKSLFLLGNY
;
A
#
# COMPACT_ATOMS: atom_id res chain seq x y z
N MET A 1 -6.66 -3.90 30.63
CA MET A 1 -8.10 -3.59 30.78
C MET A 1 -8.75 -3.97 29.47
N VAL A 2 -9.39 -5.15 29.41
CA VAL A 2 -10.03 -5.63 28.17
C VAL A 2 -11.27 -4.77 27.96
N GLN A 3 -11.22 -3.89 26.97
CA GLN A 3 -12.33 -3.01 26.62
C GLN A 3 -13.41 -3.90 26.00
N VAL A 4 -14.45 -4.17 26.79
CA VAL A 4 -15.62 -4.92 26.34
C VAL A 4 -16.23 -4.18 25.14
N LEU A 5 -16.33 -4.86 24.00
CA LEU A 5 -16.85 -4.38 22.71
C LEU A 5 -18.38 -4.18 22.71
N THR A 6 -18.94 -3.64 23.79
CA THR A 6 -20.38 -3.40 23.92
C THR A 6 -20.67 -2.04 24.56
N GLN A 7 -20.69 -1.01 23.72
CA GLN A 7 -21.71 0.03 23.75
C GLN A 7 -21.76 0.67 22.36
N TYR A 8 -22.96 0.80 21.80
CA TYR A 8 -23.27 1.41 20.50
C TYR A 8 -22.99 2.92 20.51
N ASP A 9 -21.73 3.30 20.74
CA ASP A 9 -21.30 4.69 20.68
C ASP A 9 -21.30 5.19 19.24
N THR A 10 -21.49 6.50 19.09
CA THR A 10 -21.43 7.17 17.79
C THR A 10 -20.05 7.78 17.64
N ILE A 11 -19.37 7.48 16.52
CA ILE A 11 -18.03 7.98 16.23
C ILE A 11 -18.04 9.07 15.17
N ALA A 12 -17.08 9.98 15.26
CA ALA A 12 -16.86 11.03 14.27
C ALA A 12 -15.37 11.18 13.94
N ALA A 13 -15.06 11.49 12.68
CA ALA A 13 -13.73 11.91 12.26
C ALA A 13 -13.79 12.70 10.93
N ILE A 14 -12.71 13.42 10.64
CA ILE A 14 -12.48 14.02 9.32
C ILE A 14 -12.13 12.90 8.35
N ALA A 15 -12.89 12.77 7.26
CA ALA A 15 -12.76 11.70 6.26
C ALA A 15 -11.91 12.11 5.04
N THR A 16 -11.65 13.41 4.87
CA THR A 16 -10.76 13.94 3.82
C THR A 16 -9.33 14.10 4.33
N PRO A 17 -8.31 14.12 3.43
CA PRO A 17 -6.94 14.46 3.80
C PRO A 17 -6.86 15.79 4.57
N ILE A 18 -5.93 15.88 5.51
CA ILE A 18 -5.66 17.12 6.25
C ILE A 18 -4.95 18.09 5.31
N GLY A 19 -5.47 19.30 5.19
CA GLY A 19 -4.89 20.35 4.35
C GLY A 19 -5.94 21.39 3.97
N GLU A 20 -5.56 22.29 3.07
CA GLU A 20 -6.48 23.22 2.43
C GLU A 20 -7.07 22.59 1.18
N GLY A 21 -8.38 22.68 1.03
CA GLY A 21 -9.10 22.17 -0.14
C GLY A 21 -10.44 22.88 -0.33
N GLY A 22 -11.07 22.65 -1.48
CA GLY A 22 -12.41 23.20 -1.73
C GLY A 22 -13.47 22.65 -0.77
N ILE A 23 -13.34 21.39 -0.36
CA ILE A 23 -14.31 20.68 0.48
C ILE A 23 -13.57 19.83 1.52
N SER A 24 -14.09 19.79 2.74
CA SER A 24 -13.76 18.77 3.74
C SER A 24 -15.02 18.04 4.21
N ILE A 25 -14.88 16.74 4.48
CA ILE A 25 -15.98 15.88 4.93
C ILE A 25 -15.71 15.44 6.36
N ILE A 26 -16.65 15.69 7.26
CA ILE A 26 -16.70 15.07 8.58
C ILE A 26 -17.72 13.94 8.52
N ARG A 27 -17.29 12.71 8.82
CA ARG A 27 -18.14 11.52 8.85
C ARG A 27 -18.52 11.18 10.28
N VAL A 28 -19.80 10.92 10.52
CA VAL A 28 -20.37 10.50 11.80
C VAL A 28 -21.10 9.17 11.59
N SER A 29 -20.85 8.16 12.42
CA SER A 29 -21.48 6.83 12.29
C SER A 29 -21.82 6.21 13.63
N GLY A 30 -23.02 5.65 13.75
CA GLY A 30 -23.56 5.06 14.97
C GLY A 30 -25.06 5.35 15.13
N GLU A 31 -25.69 4.79 16.16
CA GLU A 31 -27.14 4.90 16.38
C GLU A 31 -27.63 6.36 16.47
N ASN A 32 -26.85 7.22 17.12
CA ASN A 32 -27.19 8.62 17.39
C ASN A 32 -26.62 9.59 16.33
N ALA A 33 -26.08 9.11 15.20
CA ALA A 33 -25.43 9.96 14.19
C ALA A 33 -26.35 11.09 13.68
N LEU A 34 -27.63 10.77 13.41
CA LEU A 34 -28.61 11.76 12.97
C LEU A 34 -28.94 12.76 14.06
N GLU A 35 -29.19 12.28 15.28
CA GLU A 35 -29.56 13.14 16.41
C GLU A 35 -28.45 14.15 16.73
N ILE A 36 -27.20 13.68 16.78
CA ILE A 36 -26.01 14.49 17.10
C ILE A 36 -25.84 15.61 16.06
N VAL A 37 -25.87 15.28 14.76
CA VAL A 37 -25.69 16.31 13.72
C VAL A 37 -26.92 17.23 13.64
N ASN A 38 -28.12 16.72 13.86
CA ASN A 38 -29.35 17.51 13.84
C ASN A 38 -29.42 18.55 14.98
N LYS A 39 -28.70 18.36 16.09
CA LYS A 39 -28.61 19.36 17.19
C LYS A 39 -27.87 20.63 16.78
N ILE A 40 -26.90 20.52 15.87
CA ILE A 40 -26.04 21.64 15.44
C ILE A 40 -26.36 22.12 14.02
N PHE A 41 -27.19 21.39 13.28
CA PHE A 41 -27.55 21.72 11.90
C PHE A 41 -28.85 22.51 11.83
N ARG A 42 -28.79 23.72 11.26
CA ARG A 42 -29.96 24.52 10.89
C ARG A 42 -30.28 24.30 9.41
N GLY A 43 -31.29 23.48 9.16
CA GLY A 43 -31.81 23.17 7.83
C GLY A 43 -33.01 22.23 7.92
N ALA A 44 -33.07 21.23 7.04
CA ALA A 44 -34.05 20.15 7.16
C ALA A 44 -33.85 19.34 8.47
N ASN A 45 -34.94 18.86 9.07
CA ASN A 45 -34.86 17.96 10.23
C ASN A 45 -34.35 16.59 9.78
N LEU A 46 -33.09 16.29 10.05
CA LEU A 46 -32.39 15.09 9.58
C LEU A 46 -33.03 13.78 10.09
N ASN A 47 -33.82 13.82 11.18
CA ASN A 47 -34.53 12.64 11.67
C ASN A 47 -35.78 12.28 10.84
N LYS A 48 -36.20 13.15 9.92
CA LYS A 48 -37.43 12.97 9.12
C LYS A 48 -37.15 12.87 7.61
N VAL A 49 -35.92 13.05 7.19
CA VAL A 49 -35.55 12.99 5.77
C VAL A 49 -35.38 11.54 5.32
N ALA A 50 -35.47 11.33 4.01
CA ALA A 50 -35.19 10.03 3.42
C ALA A 50 -33.70 9.67 3.55
N SER A 51 -33.38 8.38 3.41
CA SER A 51 -31.99 7.95 3.31
C SER A 51 -31.42 8.28 1.93
N HIS A 52 -30.10 8.47 1.85
CA HIS A 52 -29.33 8.77 0.64
C HIS A 52 -29.73 10.10 -0.02
N THR A 53 -30.07 11.10 0.80
CA THR A 53 -30.40 12.45 0.35
C THR A 53 -29.43 13.48 0.90
N ILE A 54 -29.31 14.60 0.19
CA ILE A 54 -28.44 15.73 0.52
C ILE A 54 -29.31 16.89 0.99
N HIS A 55 -28.90 17.54 2.07
CA HIS A 55 -29.61 18.66 2.68
C HIS A 55 -28.67 19.85 2.87
N TYR A 56 -29.03 20.96 2.24
CA TYR A 56 -28.36 22.24 2.43
C TYR A 56 -28.78 22.89 3.75
N GLY A 57 -27.82 23.53 4.43
CA GLY A 57 -28.08 24.31 5.63
C GLY A 57 -26.81 24.87 6.24
N HIS A 58 -26.84 25.15 7.55
CA HIS A 58 -25.72 25.76 8.26
C HIS A 58 -25.41 24.98 9.53
N ILE A 59 -24.12 24.83 9.87
CA ILE A 59 -23.71 24.38 11.20
C ILE A 59 -23.63 25.59 12.13
N ILE A 60 -24.27 25.49 13.29
CA ILE A 60 -24.37 26.56 14.27
C ILE A 60 -23.78 26.10 15.59
N ASP A 61 -22.91 26.94 16.14
CA ASP A 61 -22.53 26.89 17.54
C ASP A 61 -23.55 27.67 18.36
N TYR A 62 -24.54 26.96 18.91
CA TYR A 62 -25.60 27.59 19.70
C TYR A 62 -25.12 28.19 21.02
N ALA A 63 -24.00 27.72 21.57
CA ALA A 63 -23.43 28.26 22.81
C ALA A 63 -22.86 29.67 22.57
N ASN A 64 -22.19 29.86 21.44
CA ASN A 64 -21.59 31.14 21.06
C ASN A 64 -22.47 31.99 20.12
N LYS A 65 -23.64 31.47 19.71
CA LYS A 65 -24.54 32.07 18.71
C LYS A 65 -23.83 32.40 17.39
N ASP A 66 -22.93 31.52 16.98
CA ASP A 66 -22.07 31.69 15.82
C ASP A 66 -22.45 30.72 14.70
N VAL A 67 -22.46 31.22 13.46
CA VAL A 67 -22.64 30.36 12.28
C VAL A 67 -21.26 29.91 11.84
N VAL A 68 -20.97 28.63 12.05
CA VAL A 68 -19.64 28.08 11.80
C VAL A 68 -19.37 27.93 10.30
N ASP A 69 -20.33 27.36 9.57
CA ASP A 69 -20.22 27.20 8.12
C ASP A 69 -21.58 26.94 7.45
N GLU A 70 -21.62 27.21 6.14
CA GLU A 70 -22.65 26.76 5.21
C GLU A 70 -22.25 25.38 4.66
N VAL A 71 -23.12 24.38 4.80
CA VAL A 71 -22.76 22.97 4.56
C VAL A 71 -23.80 22.21 3.74
N LEU A 72 -23.37 21.10 3.15
CA LEU A 72 -24.24 20.04 2.65
C LEU A 72 -24.14 18.83 3.58
N VAL A 73 -25.29 18.36 4.09
CA VAL A 73 -25.37 17.17 4.95
C VAL A 73 -25.97 16.02 4.17
N THR A 74 -25.22 14.91 4.06
CA THR A 74 -25.69 13.67 3.45
C THR A 74 -26.15 12.71 4.54
N VAL A 75 -27.40 12.24 4.46
CA VAL A 75 -27.97 11.27 5.43
C VAL A 75 -28.03 9.89 4.78
N MET A 76 -27.47 8.89 5.43
CA MET A 76 -27.50 7.49 5.00
C MET A 76 -27.92 6.59 6.17
N LEU A 77 -29.02 5.86 6.03
CA LEU A 77 -29.55 4.99 7.07
C LEU A 77 -29.08 3.55 6.90
N ALA A 78 -28.90 2.87 8.03
CA ALA A 78 -28.62 1.43 8.07
C ALA A 78 -29.66 0.61 7.28
N PRO A 79 -29.28 -0.53 6.69
CA PRO A 79 -27.94 -1.11 6.61
C PRO A 79 -27.15 -0.65 5.37
N LYS A 80 -27.71 0.25 4.55
CA LYS A 80 -27.14 0.63 3.23
C LYS A 80 -26.05 1.70 3.39
N THR A 81 -25.07 1.49 4.26
CA THR A 81 -24.01 2.45 4.58
C THR A 81 -22.66 1.74 4.70
N PHE A 82 -21.54 2.49 4.68
CA PHE A 82 -20.19 1.92 4.81
C PHE A 82 -20.02 1.05 6.06
N THR A 83 -20.47 1.52 7.21
CA THR A 83 -20.39 0.76 8.47
C THR A 83 -21.56 -0.20 8.67
N ARG A 84 -22.61 -0.15 7.83
CA ARG A 84 -23.96 -0.71 8.08
C ARG A 84 -24.72 -0.06 9.25
N GLU A 85 -24.21 1.02 9.81
CA GLU A 85 -24.89 1.84 10.82
C GLU A 85 -25.45 3.11 10.19
N ASN A 86 -26.32 3.83 10.90
CA ASN A 86 -26.72 5.17 10.50
C ASN A 86 -25.47 6.06 10.36
N THR A 87 -25.37 6.78 9.25
CA THR A 87 -24.21 7.58 8.90
C THR A 87 -24.65 8.94 8.38
N VAL A 88 -23.99 9.98 8.88
CA VAL A 88 -24.16 11.34 8.41
C VAL A 88 -22.80 11.86 7.97
N GLU A 89 -22.74 12.47 6.79
CA GLU A 89 -21.55 13.16 6.30
C GLU A 89 -21.83 14.65 6.17
N VAL A 90 -21.00 15.47 6.81
CA VAL A 90 -21.07 16.93 6.75
C VAL A 90 -19.98 17.41 5.80
N SER A 91 -20.37 17.85 4.61
CA SER A 91 -19.49 18.46 3.62
C SER A 91 -19.47 19.98 3.85
N CYS A 92 -18.32 20.48 4.28
CA CYS A 92 -18.06 21.88 4.64
C CYS A 92 -16.93 22.45 3.77
N HIS A 93 -16.68 23.76 3.87
CA HIS A 93 -15.51 24.37 3.26
C HIS A 93 -14.23 23.74 3.82
N GLY A 94 -13.26 23.43 2.94
CA GLY A 94 -12.05 22.68 3.31
C GLY A 94 -10.96 23.49 4.04
N GLY A 95 -11.36 24.46 4.87
CA GLY A 95 -10.45 25.20 5.73
C GLY A 95 -10.22 24.49 7.06
N LEU A 96 -8.95 24.31 7.45
CA LEU A 96 -8.55 23.53 8.63
C LEU A 96 -9.30 23.93 9.92
N LEU A 97 -9.43 25.24 10.18
CA LEU A 97 -10.10 25.76 11.37
C LEU A 97 -11.60 25.44 11.39
N VAL A 98 -12.28 25.61 10.25
CA VAL A 98 -13.72 25.35 10.12
C VAL A 98 -14.00 23.87 10.31
N THR A 99 -13.23 23.00 9.65
CA THR A 99 -13.37 21.55 9.79
C THR A 99 -13.15 21.08 11.23
N GLN A 100 -12.11 21.59 11.91
CA GLN A 100 -11.85 21.27 13.32
C GLN A 100 -12.96 21.76 14.24
N LYS A 101 -13.50 22.96 14.00
CA LYS A 101 -14.61 23.51 14.80
C LYS A 101 -15.89 22.68 14.64
N ILE A 102 -16.24 22.28 13.41
CA ILE A 102 -17.39 21.41 13.16
C ILE A 102 -17.21 20.04 13.83
N LEU A 103 -16.02 19.44 13.72
CA LEU A 103 -15.72 18.18 14.40
C LEU A 103 -15.88 18.32 15.92
N GLN A 104 -15.32 19.38 16.52
CA GLN A 104 -15.43 19.62 17.95
C GLN A 104 -16.89 19.74 18.40
N LEU A 105 -17.72 20.48 17.66
CA LEU A 105 -19.15 20.58 17.96
C LEU A 105 -19.86 19.21 17.91
N ILE A 106 -19.50 18.35 16.95
CA ILE A 106 -20.05 17.00 16.86
C ILE A 106 -19.65 16.16 18.08
N LEU A 107 -18.39 16.27 18.53
CA LEU A 107 -17.89 15.58 19.71
C LEU A 107 -18.59 16.06 20.99
N ASP A 108 -18.71 17.38 21.16
CA ASP A 108 -19.37 18.00 22.32
C ASP A 108 -20.86 17.63 22.43
N ASN A 109 -21.49 17.25 21.30
CA ASN A 109 -22.89 16.83 21.24
C ASN A 109 -23.11 15.31 21.39
N GLY A 110 -22.06 14.54 21.70
CA GLY A 110 -22.18 13.14 22.12
C GLY A 110 -21.50 12.11 21.20
N ALA A 111 -20.77 12.55 20.17
CA ALA A 111 -19.91 11.64 19.41
C ALA A 111 -18.55 11.47 20.09
N ARG A 112 -17.91 10.32 19.89
CA ARG A 112 -16.51 10.09 20.25
C ARG A 112 -15.62 10.23 19.01
N MET A 113 -14.38 10.68 19.17
CA MET A 113 -13.37 10.63 18.11
C MET A 113 -13.13 9.18 17.69
N ALA A 114 -13.24 8.89 16.39
CA ALA A 114 -12.95 7.56 15.86
C ALA A 114 -11.46 7.20 16.02
N THR A 115 -11.15 5.94 16.33
CA THR A 115 -9.77 5.44 16.29
C THR A 115 -9.33 5.16 14.85
N PRO A 116 -8.02 5.05 14.56
CA PRO A 116 -7.53 4.65 13.24
C PRO A 116 -8.20 3.36 12.74
N GLY A 117 -8.75 3.40 11.52
CA GLY A 117 -9.42 2.27 10.89
C GLY A 117 -10.80 1.89 11.48
N GLU A 118 -11.35 2.64 12.44
CA GLU A 118 -12.55 2.23 13.17
C GLU A 118 -13.79 2.08 12.25
N PHE A 119 -14.00 2.98 11.29
CA PHE A 119 -15.10 2.85 10.33
C PHE A 119 -15.02 1.54 9.52
N THR A 120 -13.82 1.18 9.05
CA THR A 120 -13.60 -0.07 8.30
C THR A 120 -13.76 -1.28 9.22
N LYS A 121 -13.29 -1.20 10.47
CA LYS A 121 -13.50 -2.23 11.49
C LYS A 121 -14.99 -2.47 11.75
N ARG A 122 -15.81 -1.42 11.85
CA ARG A 122 -17.27 -1.57 12.02
C ARG A 122 -17.93 -2.19 10.80
N ALA A 123 -17.51 -1.81 9.59
CA ALA A 123 -17.98 -2.45 8.36
C ALA A 123 -17.70 -3.96 8.35
N PHE A 124 -16.51 -4.38 8.82
CA PHE A 124 -16.15 -5.78 8.99
C PHE A 124 -16.99 -6.50 10.05
N ILE A 125 -17.10 -5.93 11.26
CA ILE A 125 -17.88 -6.51 12.37
C ILE A 125 -19.35 -6.69 11.99
N ASN A 126 -19.93 -5.71 11.27
CA ASN A 126 -21.32 -5.77 10.82
C ASN A 126 -21.50 -6.66 9.58
N GLY A 127 -20.46 -7.36 9.12
CA GLY A 127 -20.51 -8.34 8.03
C GLY A 127 -20.72 -7.73 6.65
N ARG A 128 -20.40 -6.45 6.46
CA ARG A 128 -20.44 -5.81 5.12
C ARG A 128 -19.28 -6.27 4.25
N ILE A 129 -18.11 -6.39 4.86
CA ILE A 129 -16.86 -6.75 4.22
C ILE A 129 -16.16 -7.83 5.05
N ASP A 130 -15.26 -8.60 4.45
CA ASP A 130 -14.34 -9.47 5.19
C ASP A 130 -12.99 -8.78 5.46
N LEU A 131 -12.06 -9.47 6.14
CA LEU A 131 -10.74 -8.91 6.47
C LEU A 131 -9.91 -8.59 5.23
N THR A 132 -9.96 -9.43 4.20
CA THR A 132 -9.17 -9.21 2.97
C THR A 132 -9.67 -7.99 2.22
N GLN A 133 -10.99 -7.75 2.19
CA GLN A 133 -11.59 -6.53 1.66
C GLN A 133 -11.25 -5.30 2.51
N ALA A 134 -11.22 -5.44 3.84
CA ALA A 134 -10.83 -4.35 4.74
C ALA A 134 -9.37 -3.90 4.51
N GLU A 135 -8.45 -4.85 4.33
CA GLU A 135 -7.05 -4.56 3.96
C GLU A 135 -6.96 -3.89 2.58
N SER A 136 -7.76 -4.34 1.62
CA SER A 136 -7.78 -3.79 0.25
C SER A 136 -8.18 -2.32 0.19
N ILE A 137 -9.02 -1.86 1.11
CA ILE A 137 -9.39 -0.44 1.18
C ILE A 137 -8.16 0.42 1.47
N MET A 138 -7.28 -0.03 2.37
CA MET A 138 -6.01 0.66 2.63
C MET A 138 -5.10 0.59 1.41
N ASP A 139 -5.00 -0.57 0.78
CA ASP A 139 -4.16 -0.76 -0.41
C ASP A 139 -4.60 0.11 -1.59
N ILE A 140 -5.90 0.36 -1.76
CA ILE A 140 -6.42 1.29 -2.78
C ILE A 140 -6.03 2.74 -2.46
N ILE A 141 -6.15 3.15 -1.19
CA ILE A 141 -5.82 4.52 -0.75
C ILE A 141 -4.32 4.79 -0.91
N GLU A 142 -3.48 3.78 -0.63
CA GLU A 142 -2.02 3.89 -0.68
C GLU A 142 -1.41 3.55 -2.05
N ALA A 143 -2.21 3.07 -3.01
CA ALA A 143 -1.72 2.61 -4.30
C ALA A 143 -0.93 3.71 -5.05
N LYS A 144 0.35 3.43 -5.32
CA LYS A 144 1.26 4.33 -6.06
C LYS A 144 1.44 3.95 -7.54
N THR A 145 0.90 2.81 -7.96
CA THR A 145 0.93 2.32 -9.35
C THR A 145 -0.43 1.79 -9.78
N ASP A 146 -0.73 1.85 -11.08
CA ASP A 146 -1.97 1.29 -11.62
C ASP A 146 -2.11 -0.21 -11.38
N ARG A 147 -0.98 -0.94 -11.40
CA ARG A 147 -0.96 -2.38 -11.10
C ARG A 147 -1.34 -2.64 -9.64
N ALA A 148 -0.80 -1.86 -8.69
CA ALA A 148 -1.18 -1.96 -7.28
C ALA A 148 -2.67 -1.64 -7.07
N ARG A 149 -3.16 -0.59 -7.72
CA ARG A 149 -4.58 -0.22 -7.70
C ARG A 149 -5.47 -1.35 -8.23
N GLN A 150 -5.10 -1.97 -9.33
CA GLN A 150 -5.90 -3.05 -9.94
C GLN A 150 -5.92 -4.31 -9.07
N VAL A 151 -4.78 -4.71 -8.49
CA VAL A 151 -4.73 -5.83 -7.53
C VAL A 151 -5.61 -5.56 -6.31
N ALA A 152 -5.51 -4.36 -5.74
CA ALA A 152 -6.31 -3.97 -4.58
C ALA A 152 -7.82 -3.91 -4.90
N MET A 153 -8.19 -3.46 -6.10
CA MET A 153 -9.59 -3.49 -6.57
C MET A 153 -10.12 -4.91 -6.72
N ASN A 154 -9.37 -5.83 -7.34
CA ASN A 154 -9.79 -7.23 -7.47
C ASN A 154 -9.99 -7.89 -6.09
N GLN A 155 -9.15 -7.52 -5.13
CA GLN A 155 -9.27 -8.02 -3.76
C GLN A 155 -10.46 -7.41 -3.01
N LEU A 156 -10.77 -6.13 -3.25
CA LEU A 156 -11.98 -5.49 -2.74
C LEU A 156 -13.27 -6.13 -3.30
N GLU A 157 -13.24 -6.59 -4.55
CA GLU A 157 -14.36 -7.34 -5.17
C GLU A 157 -14.52 -8.76 -4.60
N GLY A 158 -13.56 -9.23 -3.79
CA GLY A 158 -13.64 -10.51 -3.08
C GLY A 158 -12.88 -11.65 -3.74
N GLY A 159 -11.87 -11.37 -4.59
CA GLY A 159 -11.05 -12.37 -5.27
C GLY A 159 -10.49 -13.46 -4.33
N LEU A 160 -9.63 -13.10 -3.36
CA LEU A 160 -9.10 -14.09 -2.40
C LEU A 160 -10.18 -14.66 -1.47
N LEU A 161 -11.21 -13.88 -1.11
CA LEU A 161 -12.31 -14.36 -0.26
C LEU A 161 -13.01 -15.56 -0.92
N PHE A 162 -13.26 -15.48 -2.23
CA PHE A 162 -13.89 -16.55 -2.99
C PHE A 162 -13.05 -17.83 -2.94
N GLU A 163 -11.75 -17.74 -3.23
CA GLU A 163 -10.84 -18.89 -3.20
C GLU A 163 -10.74 -19.49 -1.79
N ILE A 164 -10.60 -18.67 -0.73
CA ILE A 164 -10.58 -19.15 0.66
C ILE A 164 -11.89 -19.84 1.03
N ARG A 165 -13.04 -19.27 0.67
CA ARG A 165 -14.35 -19.88 0.99
C ARG A 165 -14.55 -21.20 0.27
N LYS A 166 -14.10 -21.31 -0.97
CA LYS A 166 -14.12 -22.56 -1.74
C LYS A 166 -13.31 -23.65 -1.03
N LEU A 167 -12.05 -23.36 -0.67
CA LEU A 167 -11.20 -24.31 0.07
C LEU A 167 -11.78 -24.67 1.44
N ARG A 168 -12.33 -23.68 2.16
CA ARG A 168 -13.00 -23.90 3.45
C ARG A 168 -14.20 -24.83 3.30
N GLN A 169 -15.01 -24.65 2.26
CA GLN A 169 -16.17 -25.50 2.02
C GLN A 169 -15.76 -26.94 1.71
N GLU A 170 -14.69 -27.14 0.93
CA GLU A 170 -14.14 -28.46 0.66
C GLU A 170 -13.68 -29.17 1.95
N LEU A 171 -13.01 -28.45 2.85
CA LEU A 171 -12.59 -28.99 4.15
C LEU A 171 -13.80 -29.30 5.05
N LEU A 172 -14.80 -28.41 5.11
CA LEU A 172 -16.02 -28.65 5.89
C LEU A 172 -16.78 -29.89 5.43
N ASN A 173 -16.91 -30.08 4.11
CA ASN A 173 -17.55 -31.27 3.56
C ASN A 173 -16.77 -32.54 3.95
N THR A 174 -15.43 -32.48 3.88
CA THR A 174 -14.57 -33.61 4.25
C THR A 174 -14.69 -33.95 5.73
N MET A 175 -14.71 -32.95 6.61
CA MET A 175 -14.91 -33.16 8.05
C MET A 175 -16.29 -33.75 8.37
N ALA A 176 -17.33 -33.32 7.65
CA ALA A 176 -18.68 -33.87 7.85
C ALA A 176 -18.77 -35.37 7.51
N HIS A 177 -17.96 -35.87 6.57
CA HIS A 177 -17.90 -37.30 6.26
C HIS A 177 -17.25 -38.10 7.40
N GLU A 178 -16.20 -37.57 8.02
CA GLU A 178 -15.57 -38.21 9.18
C GLU A 178 -16.45 -38.23 10.42
N GLU A 179 -17.18 -37.14 10.68
CA GLU A 179 -18.07 -37.04 11.83
C GLU A 179 -19.12 -38.18 11.82
N VAL A 180 -19.61 -38.57 10.64
CA VAL A 180 -20.50 -39.71 10.46
C VAL A 180 -19.82 -41.05 10.80
N ASN A 181 -18.58 -41.28 10.38
CA ASN A 181 -17.88 -42.53 10.68
C ASN A 181 -17.55 -42.65 12.18
N ILE A 182 -17.17 -41.54 12.82
CA ILE A 182 -16.90 -41.50 14.26
C ILE A 182 -18.18 -41.81 15.05
N ASP A 183 -19.31 -41.24 14.64
CA ASP A 183 -20.60 -41.46 15.30
C ASP A 183 -21.19 -42.86 15.05
N TYR A 184 -20.88 -43.49 13.90
CA TYR A 184 -21.42 -44.79 13.47
C TYR A 184 -20.32 -45.77 12.98
N PRO A 185 -19.48 -46.30 13.89
CA PRO A 185 -18.35 -47.20 13.52
C PRO A 185 -18.79 -48.58 13.01
N GLU A 186 -20.09 -48.91 13.09
CA GLU A 186 -20.66 -50.19 12.67
C GLU A 186 -20.63 -50.44 11.14
N TYR A 187 -20.29 -49.43 10.35
CA TYR A 187 -20.26 -49.50 8.88
C TYR A 187 -18.89 -49.91 8.29
N ASP A 188 -17.83 -50.07 9.10
CA ASP A 188 -16.51 -50.63 8.73
C ASP A 188 -15.90 -49.99 7.44
N MET A 189 -16.01 -48.66 7.32
CA MET A 189 -15.62 -47.88 6.12
C MET A 189 -14.32 -47.07 6.30
N ASP A 190 -13.61 -47.26 7.42
CA ASP A 190 -12.49 -46.42 7.86
C ASP A 190 -11.38 -46.24 6.81
N ASP A 191 -11.00 -47.31 6.11
CA ASP A 191 -9.93 -47.28 5.10
C ASP A 191 -10.31 -46.47 3.86
N VAL A 192 -11.58 -46.51 3.46
CA VAL A 192 -12.09 -45.78 2.28
C VAL A 192 -12.11 -44.30 2.60
N THR A 193 -12.65 -43.93 3.76
CA THR A 193 -12.81 -42.53 4.14
C THR A 193 -11.45 -41.88 4.45
N SER A 194 -10.55 -42.60 5.12
CA SER A 194 -9.16 -42.13 5.35
C SER A 194 -8.42 -41.80 4.05
N LYS A 195 -8.61 -42.62 3.00
CA LYS A 195 -7.99 -42.39 1.70
C LYS A 195 -8.60 -41.18 0.98
N GLU A 196 -9.92 -41.07 0.99
CA GLU A 196 -10.63 -39.91 0.41
C GLU A 196 -10.24 -38.60 1.08
N MET A 197 -10.13 -38.59 2.42
CA MET A 197 -9.62 -37.45 3.18
C MET A 197 -8.20 -37.08 2.77
N TYR A 198 -7.31 -38.07 2.68
CA TYR A 198 -5.92 -37.84 2.31
C TYR A 198 -5.82 -37.21 0.93
N ASP A 199 -6.51 -37.77 -0.05
CA ASP A 199 -6.52 -37.27 -1.43
C ASP A 199 -7.10 -35.85 -1.49
N LYS A 200 -8.16 -35.56 -0.72
CA LYS A 200 -8.77 -34.23 -0.66
C LYS A 200 -7.87 -33.20 0.04
N ALA A 201 -7.21 -33.58 1.13
CA ALA A 201 -6.24 -32.73 1.81
C ALA A 201 -5.06 -32.40 0.88
N GLN A 202 -4.55 -33.38 0.13
CA GLN A 202 -3.51 -33.16 -0.88
C GLN A 202 -3.96 -32.21 -1.99
N GLN A 203 -5.23 -32.27 -2.40
CA GLN A 203 -5.78 -31.31 -3.36
C GLN A 203 -5.82 -29.90 -2.78
N VAL A 204 -6.33 -29.73 -1.56
CA VAL A 204 -6.39 -28.41 -0.88
C VAL A 204 -5.00 -27.81 -0.70
N ILE A 205 -4.02 -28.63 -0.28
CA ILE A 205 -2.61 -28.20 -0.17
C ILE A 205 -2.10 -27.65 -1.50
N LYS A 206 -2.33 -28.36 -2.61
CA LYS A 206 -1.91 -27.90 -3.95
C LYS A 206 -2.52 -26.57 -4.34
N GLU A 207 -3.79 -26.31 -4.00
CA GLU A 207 -4.42 -25.02 -4.28
C GLU A 207 -3.85 -23.91 -3.37
N ILE A 208 -3.58 -24.21 -2.10
CA ILE A 208 -2.88 -23.28 -1.19
C ILE A 208 -1.49 -22.95 -1.73
N ASP A 209 -0.73 -23.93 -2.20
CA ASP A 209 0.61 -23.73 -2.77
C ASP A 209 0.57 -22.83 -4.01
N LYS A 210 -0.46 -22.95 -4.85
CA LYS A 210 -0.68 -22.02 -5.98
C LYS A 210 -0.92 -20.59 -5.51
N LEU A 211 -1.71 -20.40 -4.44
CA LEU A 211 -1.93 -19.06 -3.86
C LEU A 211 -0.62 -18.51 -3.29
N LEU A 212 0.12 -19.31 -2.53
CA LEU A 212 1.41 -18.93 -1.94
C LEU A 212 2.46 -18.57 -3.00
N ALA A 213 2.45 -19.25 -4.16
CA ALA A 213 3.35 -18.95 -5.26
C ALA A 213 3.18 -17.50 -5.79
N THR A 214 2.00 -16.91 -5.66
CA THR A 214 1.73 -15.52 -6.09
C THR A 214 2.01 -14.48 -5.00
N ALA A 215 2.22 -14.89 -3.74
CA ALA A 215 2.36 -13.98 -2.60
C ALA A 215 3.58 -13.05 -2.72
N GLN A 216 4.70 -13.56 -3.23
CA GLN A 216 5.91 -12.76 -3.43
C GLN A 216 5.68 -11.67 -4.48
N GLU A 217 4.96 -11.98 -5.56
CA GLU A 217 4.60 -11.01 -6.59
C GLU A 217 3.66 -9.95 -6.03
N GLY A 218 2.63 -10.37 -5.28
CA GLY A 218 1.70 -9.46 -4.60
C GLY A 218 2.41 -8.49 -3.65
N LYS A 219 3.40 -8.98 -2.89
CA LYS A 219 4.22 -8.13 -2.01
C LYS A 219 5.00 -7.06 -2.80
N VAL A 220 5.61 -7.43 -3.92
CA VAL A 220 6.34 -6.51 -4.80
C VAL A 220 5.41 -5.45 -5.39
N VAL A 221 4.23 -5.86 -5.85
CA VAL A 221 3.24 -4.94 -6.41
C VAL A 221 2.72 -3.96 -5.35
N ARG A 222 2.45 -4.44 -4.14
CA ARG A 222 1.88 -3.64 -3.04
C ARG A 222 2.89 -2.68 -2.41
N SER A 223 4.03 -3.19 -1.97
CA SER A 223 5.01 -2.43 -1.18
C SER A 223 6.14 -1.82 -2.03
N GLY A 224 6.28 -2.27 -3.27
CA GLY A 224 7.43 -1.95 -4.11
C GLY A 224 8.69 -2.71 -3.71
N LEU A 225 9.75 -2.49 -4.49
CA LEU A 225 11.07 -3.05 -4.26
C LEU A 225 11.96 -2.05 -3.53
N ALA A 226 12.45 -2.42 -2.36
CA ALA A 226 13.49 -1.66 -1.68
C ALA A 226 14.75 -1.70 -2.56
N THR A 227 15.10 -0.56 -3.17
CA THR A 227 16.10 -0.49 -4.24
C THR A 227 17.27 0.38 -3.81
N ALA A 228 18.47 -0.21 -3.80
CA ALA A 228 19.72 0.51 -3.52
C ALA A 228 20.47 0.82 -4.82
N ILE A 229 20.91 2.06 -4.99
CA ILE A 229 21.79 2.47 -6.10
C ILE A 229 23.23 2.52 -5.58
N VAL A 230 24.05 1.59 -6.03
CA VAL A 230 25.40 1.36 -5.52
C VAL A 230 26.42 1.59 -6.63
N GLY A 231 27.63 2.03 -6.28
CA GLY A 231 28.71 2.27 -7.22
C GLY A 231 29.75 3.20 -6.60
N ARG A 232 30.90 3.34 -7.24
CA ARG A 232 31.97 4.26 -6.81
C ARG A 232 31.55 5.73 -6.94
N PRO A 233 32.29 6.70 -6.37
CA PRO A 233 32.12 8.10 -6.70
C PRO A 233 32.16 8.36 -8.21
N ASN A 234 31.41 9.35 -8.71
CA ASN A 234 31.43 9.81 -10.10
C ASN A 234 31.07 8.81 -11.22
N VAL A 235 30.55 7.62 -10.89
CA VAL A 235 30.02 6.65 -11.89
C VAL A 235 28.62 7.03 -12.42
N GLY A 236 27.99 8.05 -11.86
CA GLY A 236 26.68 8.57 -12.30
C GLY A 236 25.47 8.15 -11.45
N LYS A 237 25.67 7.76 -10.17
CA LYS A 237 24.59 7.42 -9.22
C LYS A 237 23.54 8.53 -9.11
N SER A 238 23.97 9.77 -8.83
CA SER A 238 23.07 10.92 -8.69
C SER A 238 22.40 11.29 -10.01
N SER A 239 23.08 11.08 -11.15
CA SER A 239 22.45 11.24 -12.47
C SER A 239 21.32 10.23 -12.68
N LEU A 240 21.53 8.96 -12.33
CA LEU A 240 20.50 7.92 -12.47
C LEU A 240 19.33 8.19 -11.52
N LEU A 241 19.62 8.53 -10.26
CA LEU A 241 18.58 8.91 -9.29
C LEU A 241 17.73 10.05 -9.84
N ASN A 242 18.36 11.11 -10.34
CA ASN A 242 17.66 12.26 -10.90
C ASN A 242 16.84 11.90 -12.14
N TYR A 243 17.34 11.02 -13.00
CA TYR A 243 16.60 10.53 -14.16
C TYR A 243 15.33 9.79 -13.71
N LEU A 244 15.48 8.78 -12.86
CA LEU A 244 14.38 7.97 -12.31
C LEU A 244 13.36 8.86 -11.58
N SER A 245 13.84 9.84 -10.81
CA SER A 245 12.98 10.72 -10.01
C SER A 245 12.26 11.81 -10.82
N LYS A 246 12.70 12.14 -12.04
CA LYS A 246 12.11 13.23 -12.85
C LYS A 246 11.20 12.71 -13.96
N GLU A 247 11.54 11.60 -14.59
CA GLU A 247 10.82 11.07 -15.75
C GLU A 247 9.72 10.07 -15.36
N GLU A 248 9.85 9.43 -14.18
CA GLU A 248 9.01 8.30 -13.78
C GLU A 248 8.45 8.42 -12.35
N LYS A 249 8.04 9.63 -11.98
CA LYS A 249 7.33 9.81 -10.70
C LYS A 249 6.05 8.97 -10.71
N ALA A 250 6.00 7.96 -9.83
CA ALA A 250 4.74 7.61 -9.21
C ALA A 250 4.16 8.91 -8.62
N ILE A 251 2.86 9.12 -8.70
CA ILE A 251 2.24 10.30 -8.08
C ILE A 251 2.42 10.16 -6.57
N VAL A 252 3.53 10.69 -6.04
CA VAL A 252 3.79 10.80 -4.61
C VAL A 252 3.35 12.20 -4.23
N THR A 253 2.16 12.28 -3.67
CA THR A 253 1.73 13.47 -2.97
C THR A 253 2.61 13.65 -1.74
N ASN A 254 3.23 14.82 -1.63
CA ASN A 254 3.77 15.30 -0.37
C ASN A 254 2.58 15.52 0.57
N ILE A 255 2.22 14.53 1.37
CA ILE A 255 1.29 14.80 2.48
C ILE A 255 2.10 15.59 3.51
N ALA A 256 1.91 16.91 3.51
CA ALA A 256 2.51 17.79 4.49
C ALA A 256 2.09 17.33 5.89
N GLY A 257 3.05 16.94 6.74
CA GLY A 257 2.80 16.62 8.14
C GLY A 257 3.39 15.33 8.68
N THR A 258 3.96 14.43 7.87
CA THR A 258 4.72 13.29 8.40
C THR A 258 6.12 13.75 8.80
N THR A 259 6.23 14.19 10.05
CA THR A 259 7.53 14.51 10.65
C THR A 259 8.26 13.22 11.02
N ARG A 260 9.55 13.18 10.65
CA ARG A 260 10.67 12.34 11.15
C ARG A 260 11.19 11.13 10.39
N ASP A 261 10.53 10.64 9.35
CA ASP A 261 11.12 9.56 8.55
C ASP A 261 11.81 10.13 7.31
N THR A 262 12.98 9.58 7.02
CA THR A 262 13.80 9.85 5.83
C THR A 262 12.94 10.09 4.59
N LEU A 263 13.29 11.07 3.74
CA LEU A 263 12.66 11.30 2.43
C LEU A 263 12.78 10.03 1.56
N GLU A 264 11.82 9.11 1.73
CA GLU A 264 11.70 7.90 0.91
C GLU A 264 11.18 8.31 -0.47
N GLU A 265 12.00 8.13 -1.50
CA GLU A 265 11.60 8.45 -2.86
C GLU A 265 11.06 7.19 -3.53
N TYR A 266 9.87 7.33 -4.12
CA TYR A 266 9.21 6.25 -4.87
C TYR A 266 9.23 6.59 -6.35
N VAL A 267 9.63 5.63 -7.17
CA VAL A 267 9.66 5.72 -8.64
C VAL A 267 8.82 4.59 -9.21
N SER A 268 8.00 4.87 -10.22
CA SER A 268 7.21 3.85 -10.91
C SER A 268 7.77 3.58 -12.30
N LEU A 269 8.45 2.45 -12.43
CA LEU A 269 9.10 1.99 -13.66
C LEU A 269 8.24 0.89 -14.29
N LYS A 270 7.51 1.20 -15.38
CA LYS A 270 6.58 0.27 -16.07
C LYS A 270 5.59 -0.47 -15.13
N GLY A 271 5.11 0.20 -14.09
CA GLY A 271 4.17 -0.34 -13.10
C GLY A 271 4.83 -1.04 -11.91
N ILE A 272 6.16 -1.11 -11.88
CA ILE A 272 6.96 -1.60 -10.75
C ILE A 272 7.30 -0.41 -9.87
N LEU A 273 6.88 -0.45 -8.60
CA LEU A 273 7.22 0.57 -7.63
C LEU A 273 8.63 0.28 -7.07
N LEU A 274 9.56 1.22 -7.25
CA LEU A 274 10.88 1.19 -6.65
C LEU A 274 10.90 2.16 -5.47
N LYS A 275 11.19 1.65 -4.28
CA LYS A 275 11.43 2.43 -3.07
C LYS A 275 12.93 2.67 -2.95
N LEU A 276 13.39 3.87 -3.30
CA LEU A 276 14.82 4.20 -3.33
C LEU A 276 15.33 4.43 -1.90
N ILE A 277 16.26 3.58 -1.47
CA ILE A 277 16.86 3.62 -0.13
C ILE A 277 18.01 4.63 -0.14
N ASP A 278 18.04 5.52 0.87
CA ASP A 278 19.13 6.48 1.15
C ASP A 278 19.39 7.55 0.07
N THR A 279 18.35 8.35 -0.22
CA THR A 279 18.43 9.49 -1.16
C THR A 279 19.21 10.70 -0.61
N ALA A 280 19.37 10.78 0.72
CA ALA A 280 20.12 11.86 1.37
C ALA A 280 21.62 11.79 1.06
N GLY A 281 22.21 10.59 1.00
CA GLY A 281 23.61 10.40 0.59
C GLY A 281 23.85 10.61 -0.92
N ILE A 282 22.82 10.51 -1.76
CA ILE A 282 22.92 10.73 -3.22
C ILE A 282 22.76 12.22 -3.58
N ARG A 283 22.05 12.99 -2.74
CA ARG A 283 21.87 14.46 -2.89
C ARG A 283 22.90 15.29 -2.15
N GLN A 284 23.44 14.80 -1.01
CA GLN A 284 24.51 15.49 -0.28
C GLN A 284 25.89 14.96 -0.68
N THR A 285 26.41 15.36 -1.85
CA THR A 285 27.87 15.52 -2.04
C THR A 285 28.14 16.35 -3.29
N ASP A 286 28.48 17.62 -3.08
CA ASP A 286 29.64 18.24 -3.73
C ASP A 286 30.77 18.52 -2.72
N ASP A 287 30.59 18.30 -1.40
CA ASP A 287 31.69 18.54 -0.44
C ASP A 287 31.53 17.78 0.90
N ILE A 288 32.63 17.14 1.34
CA ILE A 288 33.09 16.89 2.73
C ILE A 288 32.80 15.55 3.48
N VAL A 289 32.01 14.57 3.03
CA VAL A 289 31.83 13.32 3.85
C VAL A 289 31.95 12.00 3.09
N GLU A 290 33.18 11.65 2.69
CA GLU A 290 33.48 10.41 1.94
C GLU A 290 33.92 9.20 2.79
N LYS A 291 34.00 9.31 4.13
CA LYS A 291 34.30 8.16 5.01
C LYS A 291 33.07 7.44 5.60
N ILE A 292 31.89 8.05 5.52
CA ILE A 292 30.63 7.45 5.99
C ILE A 292 29.96 6.59 4.88
N GLY A 293 30.46 6.66 3.64
CA GLY A 293 29.85 6.03 2.46
C GLY A 293 29.88 4.50 2.43
N VAL A 294 30.89 3.83 3.02
CA VAL A 294 31.04 2.36 2.93
C VAL A 294 30.03 1.64 3.84
N GLU A 295 29.95 2.02 5.11
CA GLU A 295 29.00 1.42 6.07
C GLU A 295 27.54 1.74 5.70
N ARG A 296 27.27 2.95 5.18
CA ARG A 296 25.95 3.29 4.63
C ARG A 296 25.59 2.45 3.40
N SER A 297 26.52 2.28 2.45
CA SER A 297 26.29 1.42 1.28
C SER A 297 26.04 -0.03 1.70
N LYS A 298 26.79 -0.58 2.66
CA LYS A 298 26.54 -1.92 3.21
C LYS A 298 25.15 -2.06 3.81
N ARG A 299 24.71 -1.06 4.58
CA ARG A 299 23.37 -1.05 5.18
C ARG A 299 22.28 -1.01 4.10
N ALA A 300 22.39 -0.11 3.12
CA ALA A 300 21.46 -0.02 2.01
C ALA A 300 21.40 -1.33 1.19
N ILE A 301 22.54 -1.96 0.91
CA ILE A 301 22.61 -3.28 0.27
C ILE A 301 21.87 -4.33 1.09
N THR A 302 22.13 -4.36 2.41
CA THR A 302 21.53 -5.34 3.32
C THR A 302 20.01 -5.22 3.36
N GLU A 303 19.49 -4.00 3.45
CA GLU A 303 18.06 -3.67 3.52
C GLU A 303 17.35 -3.74 2.14
N SER A 304 18.10 -3.80 1.03
CA SER A 304 17.53 -3.83 -0.32
C SER A 304 17.06 -5.21 -0.80
N ASP A 305 15.94 -5.20 -1.51
CA ASP A 305 15.41 -6.29 -2.34
C ASP A 305 16.10 -6.32 -3.72
N LEU A 306 16.53 -5.15 -4.22
CA LEU A 306 17.18 -4.96 -5.52
C LEU A 306 18.40 -4.02 -5.39
N VAL A 307 19.53 -4.43 -5.95
CA VAL A 307 20.72 -3.60 -6.09
C VAL A 307 20.92 -3.18 -7.54
N LEU A 308 20.95 -1.88 -7.81
CA LEU A 308 21.40 -1.30 -9.07
C LEU A 308 22.88 -0.92 -8.93
N LEU A 309 23.79 -1.76 -9.42
CA LEU A 309 25.23 -1.54 -9.30
C LEU A 309 25.76 -0.82 -10.54
N LEU A 310 26.18 0.43 -10.40
CA LEU A 310 26.70 1.24 -11.49
C LEU A 310 28.23 1.14 -11.58
N ILE A 311 28.71 0.88 -12.79
CA ILE A 311 30.12 0.87 -13.16
C ILE A 311 30.30 1.81 -14.35
N ASN A 312 31.36 2.64 -14.33
CA ASN A 312 31.70 3.49 -15.46
C ASN A 312 32.34 2.64 -16.58
N SER A 313 31.68 2.50 -17.74
CA SER A 313 32.19 1.67 -18.84
C SER A 313 33.43 2.25 -19.52
N SER A 314 33.71 3.53 -19.36
CA SER A 314 34.83 4.24 -20.02
C SER A 314 36.17 4.12 -19.28
N GLU A 315 36.15 3.56 -18.07
CA GLU A 315 37.31 3.34 -17.23
C GLU A 315 37.62 1.83 -17.15
N GLU A 316 38.83 1.48 -16.72
CA GLU A 316 39.14 0.09 -16.39
C GLU A 316 38.44 -0.32 -15.10
N LEU A 317 38.20 -1.62 -14.94
CA LEU A 317 37.55 -2.15 -13.75
C LEU A 317 38.50 -1.99 -12.55
N THR A 318 38.07 -1.21 -11.55
CA THR A 318 38.91 -0.91 -10.38
C THR A 318 38.73 -1.95 -9.28
N GLU A 319 39.66 -1.99 -8.32
CA GLU A 319 39.53 -2.86 -7.13
C GLU A 319 38.25 -2.60 -6.32
N GLU A 320 37.80 -1.34 -6.28
CA GLU A 320 36.58 -0.99 -5.55
C GLU A 320 35.31 -1.45 -6.31
N ASP A 321 35.31 -1.45 -7.65
CA ASP A 321 34.24 -2.10 -8.43
C ASP A 321 34.19 -3.60 -8.15
N GLN A 322 35.35 -4.26 -8.09
CA GLN A 322 35.45 -5.68 -7.78
C GLN A 322 34.92 -6.00 -6.37
N LYS A 323 35.28 -5.19 -5.37
CA LYS A 323 34.75 -5.31 -4.01
C LYS A 323 33.23 -5.13 -3.96
N LEU A 324 32.67 -4.20 -4.72
CA LEU A 324 31.22 -4.01 -4.78
C LEU A 324 30.52 -5.18 -5.50
N LEU A 325 31.14 -5.73 -6.54
CA LEU A 325 30.67 -6.96 -7.21
C LEU A 325 30.69 -8.16 -6.26
N GLU A 326 31.68 -8.28 -5.40
CA GLU A 326 31.72 -9.34 -4.38
C GLU A 326 30.67 -9.10 -3.29
N LEU A 327 30.62 -7.88 -2.72
CA LEU A 327 29.72 -7.52 -1.63
C LEU A 327 28.22 -7.69 -1.99
N THR A 328 27.88 -7.57 -3.26
CA THR A 328 26.49 -7.64 -3.74
C THR A 328 26.17 -8.95 -4.47
N GLN A 329 27.05 -9.97 -4.40
CA GLN A 329 26.89 -11.23 -5.13
C GLN A 329 25.63 -12.02 -4.72
N ASP A 330 25.29 -11.99 -3.43
CA ASP A 330 24.17 -12.76 -2.86
C ASP A 330 22.83 -12.01 -2.95
N LYS A 331 22.83 -10.84 -3.59
CA LYS A 331 21.65 -9.98 -3.75
C LYS A 331 21.10 -10.09 -5.17
N LYS A 332 19.78 -9.91 -5.32
CA LYS A 332 19.19 -9.65 -6.64
C LYS A 332 19.74 -8.33 -7.15
N ARG A 333 20.54 -8.41 -8.21
CA ARG A 333 21.37 -7.30 -8.71
C ARG A 333 21.20 -7.13 -10.21
N ILE A 334 21.24 -5.88 -10.66
CA ILE A 334 21.47 -5.52 -12.06
C ILE A 334 22.75 -4.69 -12.13
N VAL A 335 23.68 -5.11 -12.99
CA VAL A 335 24.91 -4.36 -13.23
C VAL A 335 24.68 -3.39 -14.39
N ILE A 336 24.90 -2.11 -14.13
CA ILE A 336 24.67 -1.01 -15.06
C ILE A 336 26.03 -0.46 -15.50
N LEU A 337 26.40 -0.73 -16.74
CA LEU A 337 27.54 -0.12 -17.42
C LEU A 337 27.11 1.26 -17.92
N ASN A 338 27.41 2.31 -17.15
CA ASN A 338 27.04 3.70 -17.44
C ASN A 338 28.13 4.45 -18.21
N LYS A 339 27.78 5.59 -18.82
CA LYS A 339 28.62 6.43 -19.70
C LYS A 339 28.92 5.79 -21.05
N ALA A 340 27.97 5.03 -21.59
CA ALA A 340 28.06 4.41 -22.92
C ALA A 340 28.19 5.42 -24.08
N ASP A 341 28.03 6.72 -23.81
CA ASP A 341 28.30 7.81 -24.76
C ASP A 341 29.80 8.06 -24.99
N GLN A 342 30.67 7.43 -24.20
CA GLN A 342 32.12 7.51 -24.30
C GLN A 342 32.72 6.19 -24.81
N VAL A 343 34.01 6.20 -25.12
CA VAL A 343 34.73 5.00 -25.57
C VAL A 343 34.78 3.97 -24.44
N ALA A 344 34.17 2.81 -24.66
CA ALA A 344 34.11 1.75 -23.66
C ALA A 344 35.47 1.06 -23.50
N LYS A 345 35.93 0.96 -22.25
CA LYS A 345 37.05 0.11 -21.81
C LYS A 345 36.58 -1.19 -21.16
N ILE A 346 35.35 -1.21 -20.62
CA ILE A 346 34.70 -2.41 -20.08
C ILE A 346 33.54 -2.79 -20.99
N THR A 347 33.50 -4.04 -21.42
CA THR A 347 32.38 -4.58 -22.19
C THR A 347 31.48 -5.44 -21.32
N LYS A 348 30.25 -5.72 -21.80
CA LYS A 348 29.36 -6.69 -21.14
C LYS A 348 30.03 -8.05 -20.95
N LYS A 349 30.83 -8.49 -21.92
CA LYS A 349 31.54 -9.79 -21.86
C LYS A 349 32.56 -9.85 -20.73
N ASP A 350 33.15 -8.72 -20.36
CA ASP A 350 34.13 -8.69 -19.27
C ASP A 350 33.46 -8.85 -17.91
N ILE A 351 32.30 -8.21 -17.71
CA ILE A 351 31.50 -8.37 -16.50
C ILE A 351 30.83 -9.76 -16.43
N GLN A 352 30.39 -10.31 -17.56
CA GLN A 352 29.81 -11.67 -17.62
C GLN A 352 30.78 -12.76 -17.16
N LYS A 353 32.09 -12.55 -17.26
CA LYS A 353 33.09 -13.49 -16.72
C LYS A 353 33.14 -13.48 -15.19
N ILE A 354 32.60 -12.45 -14.54
CA ILE A 354 32.68 -12.22 -13.10
C ILE A 354 31.33 -12.54 -12.43
N THR A 355 30.21 -12.28 -13.10
CA THR A 355 28.87 -12.41 -12.51
C THR A 355 27.81 -12.81 -13.54
N ASP A 356 26.86 -13.64 -13.10
CA ASP A 356 25.68 -14.06 -13.88
C ASP A 356 24.50 -13.09 -13.79
N SER A 357 24.62 -12.03 -12.97
CA SER A 357 23.59 -10.97 -12.87
C SER A 357 23.29 -10.33 -14.24
N PRO A 358 22.05 -9.88 -14.50
CA PRO A 358 21.72 -9.10 -15.69
C PRO A 358 22.60 -7.85 -15.85
N ILE A 359 23.07 -7.60 -17.08
CA ILE A 359 23.94 -6.46 -17.41
C ILE A 359 23.31 -5.56 -18.46
N VAL A 360 23.15 -4.28 -18.12
CA VAL A 360 22.60 -3.25 -18.99
C VAL A 360 23.66 -2.18 -19.26
N THR A 361 23.81 -1.78 -20.51
CA THR A 361 24.71 -0.70 -20.91
C THR A 361 23.88 0.51 -21.26
N ILE A 362 24.10 1.63 -20.56
CA ILE A 362 23.29 2.85 -20.70
C ILE A 362 24.18 4.10 -20.75
N SER A 363 23.61 5.19 -21.26
CA SER A 363 24.11 6.53 -20.95
C SER A 363 22.98 7.30 -20.30
N VAL A 364 23.08 7.51 -18.99
CA VAL A 364 22.09 8.32 -18.27
C VAL A 364 22.08 9.76 -18.78
N LEU A 365 23.27 10.30 -19.11
CA LEU A 365 23.42 11.67 -19.60
C LEU A 365 22.74 11.88 -20.95
N LYS A 366 22.88 10.92 -21.88
CA LYS A 366 22.26 10.96 -23.21
C LYS A 366 20.87 10.31 -23.26
N LYS A 367 20.39 9.79 -22.13
CA LYS A 367 19.15 8.99 -22.01
C LYS A 367 19.12 7.79 -22.98
N GLN A 368 20.27 7.16 -23.23
CA GLN A 368 20.37 6.05 -24.16
C GLN A 368 20.15 4.71 -23.44
N ASN A 369 19.32 3.87 -24.05
CA ASN A 369 19.03 2.50 -23.62
C ASN A 369 18.42 2.38 -22.20
N MET A 370 17.65 3.39 -21.76
CA MET A 370 16.96 3.34 -20.46
C MET A 370 15.88 2.25 -20.41
N ILE A 371 15.23 1.97 -21.56
CA ILE A 371 14.29 0.85 -21.72
C ILE A 371 14.93 -0.50 -21.37
N GLY A 372 16.21 -0.70 -21.69
CA GLY A 372 16.92 -1.93 -21.33
C GLY A 372 17.06 -2.13 -19.81
N LEU A 373 17.10 -1.05 -19.03
CA LEU A 373 17.09 -1.13 -17.56
C LEU A 373 15.69 -1.54 -17.05
N GLU A 374 14.64 -1.00 -17.66
CA GLU A 374 13.24 -1.35 -17.36
C GLU A 374 12.97 -2.84 -17.58
N GLU A 375 13.36 -3.37 -18.74
CA GLU A 375 13.18 -4.78 -19.09
C GLU A 375 13.99 -5.71 -18.18
N ALA A 376 15.20 -5.30 -17.79
CA ALA A 376 16.04 -6.06 -16.86
C ALA A 376 15.40 -6.15 -15.47
N ILE A 377 14.81 -5.06 -14.96
CA ILE A 377 14.10 -5.04 -13.67
C ILE A 377 12.86 -5.94 -13.74
N LYS A 378 12.08 -5.84 -14.82
CA LYS A 378 10.87 -6.65 -15.00
C LYS A 378 11.16 -8.15 -15.07
N SER A 379 12.17 -8.53 -15.85
CA SER A 379 12.56 -9.95 -16.01
C SER A 379 13.10 -10.56 -14.71
N LEU A 380 13.85 -9.81 -13.91
CA LEU A 380 14.44 -10.29 -12.66
C LEU A 380 13.41 -10.65 -11.57
N PHE A 381 12.27 -9.98 -11.58
CA PHE A 381 11.19 -10.22 -10.60
C PHE A 381 10.04 -11.05 -11.14
N LEU A 382 10.18 -11.62 -12.35
CA LEU A 382 9.18 -12.49 -13.00
C LEU A 382 7.75 -11.92 -12.92
N LEU A 383 7.63 -10.59 -12.95
CA LEU A 383 6.32 -9.94 -12.92
C LEU A 383 5.64 -10.29 -14.24
N GLY A 384 4.70 -11.21 -14.18
CA GLY A 384 4.06 -11.80 -15.34
C GLY A 384 3.47 -10.71 -16.24
N ASN A 385 3.52 -10.95 -17.56
CA ASN A 385 2.68 -10.21 -18.50
C ASN A 385 1.24 -10.69 -18.29
N TYR A 386 0.51 -10.01 -17.40
CA TYR A 386 -0.94 -10.12 -17.28
C TYR A 386 -1.54 -8.73 -17.42
#